data_AF-A0A376E9C3-F1
#
_entry.id   AF-A0A376E9C3-F1
#
_cell.length_a   1.000
_cell.length_b   1.000
_cell.length_c   1.000
_cell.angle_alpha   90.00
_cell.angle_beta   90.00
_cell.angle_gamma   90.00
#
_symmetry.space_group_name_H-M   'P 1'
#
loop_
_entity.id
_entity.type
_entity.pdbx_description
1 polymer ?
#
loop_
_entity_poly.entity_id
_entity_poly.type
_entity_poly.pdbx_seq_one_letter_code
_entity_poly.pdbx_strand_id
1 'polypeptide(L)'
;MSKRYIPIIIIFYLLFLIVQACDKLQPEAIDESELLDGSIVGLSYAENQQFLRGDIAFNDETFTVGKGLGPTFVATSCGSCHAGDGKGTPFTTLIRFGQTDETGNLFLLLGGPQLQNRAIPGYTPEAIPPGATFSKFTPPANTGLGFIELVSDMDILAMADPCDTNNDGISGVPNYIDLPAYQAPFFFAVTKGGKYIGRFGKKASTYSLLQQTVNAYNQDMGITSTFNPHDVYSGMNVDPEVSDKTIADVVFYLRTLKTPIQRDAENSIIKQGQTIFSQISCNKCHVPELKTSSSSISPLSNKKFYPYTDLLLHDMGASLDDNYTEGTAKTYEWRTPALWGLGLSPKITRRSILLNA
;
A
#
# COMPACT_ATOMS: atom_id res chain seq x y z
N MET A 1 -16.59 65.63 -13.19
CA MET A 1 -17.18 64.27 -13.28
C MET A 1 -18.56 64.30 -12.65
N SER A 2 -19.58 63.81 -13.36
CA SER A 2 -20.96 63.76 -12.88
C SER A 2 -21.06 62.91 -11.60
N LYS A 3 -21.75 63.42 -10.57
CA LYS A 3 -22.01 62.72 -9.29
C LYS A 3 -22.68 61.34 -9.47
N ARG A 4 -23.17 61.01 -10.67
CA ARG A 4 -23.80 59.72 -11.01
C ARG A 4 -22.83 58.55 -11.13
N TYR A 5 -21.52 58.77 -11.31
CA TYR A 5 -20.54 57.68 -11.49
C TYR A 5 -19.85 57.24 -10.19
N ILE A 6 -19.94 58.04 -9.13
CA ILE A 6 -19.36 57.76 -7.80
C ILE A 6 -19.84 56.42 -7.21
N PRO A 7 -21.16 56.09 -7.18
CA PRO A 7 -21.60 54.81 -6.63
C PRO A 7 -21.13 53.59 -7.43
N ILE A 8 -21.00 53.72 -8.76
CA ILE A 8 -20.53 52.65 -9.63
C ILE A 8 -19.04 52.36 -9.35
N ILE A 9 -18.22 53.40 -9.23
CA ILE A 9 -16.79 53.26 -8.91
C ILE A 9 -16.60 52.65 -7.52
N ILE A 10 -17.42 53.03 -6.53
CA ILE A 10 -17.38 52.43 -5.18
C ILE A 10 -17.73 50.95 -5.21
N ILE A 11 -18.75 50.55 -5.99
CA ILE A 11 -19.14 49.14 -6.16
C ILE A 11 -18.01 48.32 -6.81
N PHE A 12 -17.39 48.84 -7.88
CA PHE A 12 -16.26 48.17 -8.52
C PHE A 12 -15.05 48.05 -7.59
N TYR A 13 -14.78 49.09 -6.79
CA TYR A 13 -13.70 49.06 -5.81
C TYR A 13 -13.96 48.07 -4.67
N LEU A 14 -15.20 48.00 -4.17
CA LEU A 14 -15.62 47.00 -3.19
C LEU A 14 -15.54 45.56 -3.74
N LEU A 15 -15.99 45.33 -4.98
CA LEU A 15 -15.86 44.03 -5.65
C LEU A 15 -14.39 43.65 -5.83
N PHE A 16 -13.54 44.59 -6.22
CA PHE A 16 -12.10 44.36 -6.36
C PHE A 16 -11.44 44.03 -5.01
N LEU A 17 -11.82 44.72 -3.93
CA LEU A 17 -11.35 44.41 -2.57
C LEU A 17 -11.85 43.04 -2.09
N ILE A 18 -13.08 42.64 -2.42
CA ILE A 18 -13.62 41.32 -2.08
C ILE A 18 -12.83 40.21 -2.82
N VAL A 19 -12.56 40.39 -4.12
CA VAL A 19 -11.77 39.43 -4.91
C VAL A 19 -10.33 39.32 -4.37
N GLN A 20 -9.67 40.44 -4.07
CA GLN A 20 -8.32 40.41 -3.49
C GLN A 20 -8.27 39.90 -2.04
N ALA A 21 -9.35 40.04 -1.28
CA ALA A 21 -9.44 39.45 0.06
C ALA A 21 -9.65 37.93 -0.01
N CYS A 22 -10.38 37.43 -1.01
CA CYS A 22 -10.55 35.98 -1.22
C CYS A 22 -9.22 35.27 -1.52
N ASP A 23 -8.33 35.86 -2.33
CA ASP A 23 -7.02 35.27 -2.66
C ASP A 23 -6.11 35.11 -1.44
N LYS A 24 -6.21 35.99 -0.43
CA LYS A 24 -5.43 35.89 0.82
C LYS A 24 -6.04 34.97 1.88
N LEU A 25 -7.29 34.57 1.70
CA LEU A 25 -8.01 33.68 2.62
C LEU A 25 -7.96 32.22 2.18
N GLN A 26 -7.64 31.94 0.91
CA GLN A 26 -7.42 30.57 0.47
C GLN A 26 -6.04 30.08 0.94
N PRO A 27 -5.97 28.90 1.58
CA PRO A 27 -4.69 28.27 1.83
C PRO A 27 -3.97 28.04 0.49
N GLU A 28 -2.66 28.28 0.49
CA GLU A 28 -1.83 28.05 -0.68
C GLU A 28 -1.97 26.59 -1.13
N ALA A 29 -2.21 26.39 -2.44
CA ALA A 29 -2.29 25.06 -3.01
C ALA A 29 -0.95 24.35 -2.80
N ILE A 30 -1.02 23.11 -2.32
CA ILE A 30 0.18 22.33 -2.03
C ILE A 30 0.73 21.80 -3.35
N ASP A 31 2.04 21.92 -3.50
CA ASP A 31 2.76 21.37 -4.66
C ASP A 31 2.45 19.87 -4.81
N GLU A 32 2.10 19.43 -6.03
CA GLU A 32 1.75 18.03 -6.29
C GLU A 32 2.87 17.05 -5.93
N SER A 33 4.13 17.50 -5.95
CA SER A 33 5.29 16.70 -5.57
C SER A 33 5.46 16.51 -4.06
N GLU A 34 4.67 17.24 -3.26
CA GLU A 34 4.59 17.10 -1.81
C GLU A 34 3.41 16.22 -1.37
N LEU A 35 2.62 15.72 -2.32
CA LEU A 35 1.46 14.85 -2.10
C LEU A 35 1.71 13.42 -2.59
N LEU A 36 1.13 12.46 -1.88
CA LEU A 36 1.09 11.04 -2.28
C LEU A 36 -0.25 10.66 -2.91
N ASP A 37 -1.27 11.51 -2.80
CA ASP A 37 -2.62 11.26 -3.28
C ASP A 37 -2.80 11.58 -4.78
N GLY A 38 -3.92 11.11 -5.33
CA GLY A 38 -4.36 11.42 -6.68
C GLY A 38 -4.05 10.34 -7.72
N SER A 39 -4.80 10.39 -8.82
CA SER A 39 -4.75 9.37 -9.87
C SER A 39 -3.57 9.57 -10.82
N ILE A 40 -3.20 8.49 -11.50
CA ILE A 40 -2.34 8.55 -12.69
C ILE A 40 -2.97 9.40 -13.80
N VAL A 41 -2.14 10.07 -14.58
CA VAL A 41 -2.57 10.89 -15.71
C VAL A 41 -3.04 9.99 -16.87
N GLY A 42 -4.14 10.35 -17.51
CA GLY A 42 -4.63 9.71 -18.74
C GLY A 42 -5.76 8.70 -18.53
N LEU A 43 -6.36 8.62 -17.33
CA LEU A 43 -7.60 7.86 -17.12
C LEU A 43 -8.75 8.47 -17.92
N SER A 44 -9.62 7.63 -18.46
CA SER A 44 -10.90 8.04 -19.05
C SER A 44 -11.82 8.66 -18.00
N TYR A 45 -12.91 9.29 -18.44
CA TYR A 45 -13.91 9.84 -17.51
C TYR A 45 -14.48 8.76 -16.58
N ALA A 46 -14.87 7.60 -17.12
CA ALA A 46 -15.43 6.50 -16.34
C ALA A 46 -14.43 5.93 -15.31
N GLU A 47 -13.17 5.80 -15.71
CA GLU A 47 -12.08 5.36 -14.83
C GLU A 47 -11.82 6.38 -13.71
N ASN A 48 -11.80 7.68 -14.01
CA ASN A 48 -11.70 8.71 -12.97
C ASN A 48 -12.86 8.65 -11.98
N GLN A 49 -14.09 8.43 -12.46
CA GLN A 49 -15.24 8.25 -11.56
C GLN A 49 -15.09 7.00 -10.69
N GLN A 50 -14.47 5.93 -11.18
CA GLN A 50 -14.17 4.74 -10.38
C GLN A 50 -13.08 5.00 -9.35
N PHE A 51 -12.00 5.69 -9.74
CA PHE A 51 -10.95 6.14 -8.84
C PHE A 51 -11.53 6.92 -7.65
N LEU A 52 -12.37 7.92 -7.92
CA LEU A 52 -12.97 8.75 -6.87
C LEU A 52 -13.88 7.96 -5.90
N ARG A 53 -14.61 6.96 -6.39
CA ARG A 53 -15.40 6.09 -5.50
C ARG A 53 -14.50 5.21 -4.63
N GLY A 54 -13.41 4.70 -5.20
CA GLY A 54 -12.43 3.92 -4.46
C GLY A 54 -11.68 4.75 -3.43
N ASP A 55 -11.37 6.01 -3.75
CA ASP A 55 -10.80 6.99 -2.82
C ASP A 55 -11.71 7.20 -1.61
N ILE A 56 -12.99 7.50 -1.84
CA ILE A 56 -13.99 7.64 -0.77
C ILE A 56 -14.08 6.37 0.08
N ALA A 57 -14.15 5.19 -0.56
CA ALA A 57 -14.21 3.91 0.17
C ALA A 57 -12.93 3.61 0.97
N PHE A 58 -11.77 4.09 0.50
CA PHE A 58 -10.49 3.86 1.16
C PHE A 58 -10.23 4.84 2.32
N ASN A 59 -10.46 6.13 2.08
CA ASN A 59 -10.10 7.22 2.99
C ASN A 59 -11.24 7.66 3.90
N ASP A 60 -12.49 7.65 3.43
CA ASP A 60 -13.63 8.25 4.14
C ASP A 60 -14.59 7.22 4.74
N GLU A 61 -14.59 5.98 4.25
CA GLU A 61 -15.43 4.93 4.79
C GLU A 61 -14.87 4.40 6.11
N THR A 62 -15.67 4.53 7.17
CA THR A 62 -15.40 3.95 8.48
C THR A 62 -16.46 2.94 8.85
N PHE A 63 -16.01 1.72 9.19
CA PHE A 63 -16.85 0.64 9.67
C PHE A 63 -17.18 0.86 11.14
N THR A 64 -18.44 0.65 11.46
CA THR A 64 -19.01 0.71 12.82
C THR A 64 -19.83 -0.55 13.04
N VAL A 65 -20.25 -0.84 14.26
CA VAL A 65 -21.09 -2.03 14.54
C VAL A 65 -22.32 -2.06 13.62
N GLY A 66 -22.96 -0.92 13.37
CA GLY A 66 -24.13 -0.83 12.48
C GLY A 66 -23.81 -0.94 10.98
N LYS A 67 -22.52 -0.93 10.61
CA LYS A 67 -22.02 -1.08 9.23
C LYS A 67 -21.22 -2.38 9.05
N GLY A 68 -21.32 -3.35 9.97
CA GLY A 68 -20.63 -4.63 9.87
C GLY A 68 -19.22 -4.65 10.47
N LEU A 69 -18.84 -3.71 11.34
CA LEU A 69 -17.60 -3.87 12.10
C LEU A 69 -17.74 -5.07 13.04
N GLY A 70 -16.93 -6.09 12.80
CA GLY A 70 -16.90 -7.32 13.59
C GLY A 70 -16.50 -7.09 15.05
N PRO A 71 -16.65 -8.13 15.91
CA PRO A 71 -16.41 -8.00 17.35
C PRO A 71 -14.99 -7.64 17.73
N THR A 72 -14.01 -8.12 16.96
CA THR A 72 -12.58 -7.83 17.09
C THR A 72 -12.05 -7.30 15.76
N PHE A 73 -11.09 -6.37 15.82
CA PHE A 73 -10.48 -5.73 14.65
C PHE A 73 -9.09 -5.15 15.01
N VAL A 74 -8.32 -4.73 14.00
CA VAL A 74 -7.13 -3.87 14.19
C VAL A 74 -7.48 -2.40 13.95
N ALA A 75 -8.18 -2.11 12.87
CA ALA A 75 -8.60 -0.78 12.45
C ALA A 75 -10.03 -0.78 11.91
N THR A 76 -10.65 0.39 11.84
CA THR A 76 -12.03 0.56 11.35
C THR A 76 -12.12 1.21 9.97
N SER A 77 -10.98 1.64 9.40
CA SER A 77 -10.87 2.16 8.04
C SER A 77 -9.45 2.02 7.51
N CYS A 78 -9.28 1.95 6.19
CA CYS A 78 -7.96 1.90 5.58
C CYS A 78 -7.18 3.21 5.82
N GLY A 79 -7.85 4.36 5.66
CA GLY A 79 -7.27 5.69 5.89
C GLY A 79 -6.70 5.90 7.31
N SER A 80 -7.23 5.22 8.34
CA SER A 80 -6.68 5.31 9.70
C SER A 80 -5.27 4.72 9.85
N CYS A 81 -4.93 3.73 9.01
CA CYS A 81 -3.61 3.12 8.95
C CYS A 81 -2.73 3.74 7.86
N HIS A 82 -3.35 4.26 6.79
CA HIS A 82 -2.70 4.76 5.57
C HIS A 82 -3.02 6.23 5.31
N ALA A 83 -2.84 7.09 6.32
CA ALA A 83 -3.24 8.48 6.22
C ALA A 83 -2.58 9.19 5.04
N GLY A 84 -3.40 9.78 4.16
CA GLY A 84 -2.96 10.44 2.92
C GLY A 84 -2.21 9.50 1.98
N ASP A 85 -2.65 8.24 1.89
CA ASP A 85 -2.04 7.11 1.16
C ASP A 85 -0.60 6.78 1.59
N GLY A 86 -0.18 7.38 2.71
CA GLY A 86 1.16 7.30 3.23
C GLY A 86 1.43 6.02 4.01
N LYS A 87 2.68 5.92 4.46
CA LYS A 87 3.10 4.90 5.41
C LYS A 87 2.41 5.14 6.76
N GLY A 88 2.05 4.06 7.43
CA GLY A 88 1.53 4.10 8.80
C GLY A 88 2.56 4.57 9.83
N THR A 89 2.12 4.66 11.08
CA THR A 89 2.92 5.06 12.24
C THR A 89 3.19 3.87 13.17
N PRO A 90 4.07 4.01 14.17
CA PRO A 90 4.16 3.01 15.24
C PRO A 90 2.81 2.70 15.93
N PHE A 91 1.87 3.65 15.97
CA PHE A 91 0.54 3.46 16.57
C PHE A 91 -0.45 2.69 15.69
N THR A 92 -0.14 2.51 14.42
CA THR A 92 -0.94 1.75 13.45
C THR A 92 -0.22 0.44 13.06
N THR A 93 0.73 -0.01 13.88
CA THR A 93 1.50 -1.23 13.65
C THR A 93 0.59 -2.45 13.79
N LEU A 94 0.65 -3.32 12.79
CA LEU A 94 -0.05 -4.61 12.75
C LEU A 94 0.86 -5.68 13.38
N ILE A 95 0.27 -6.68 14.03
CA ILE A 95 1.00 -7.84 14.57
C ILE A 95 0.56 -9.06 13.78
N ARG A 96 1.51 -9.67 13.06
CA ARG A 96 1.31 -10.98 12.43
C ARG A 96 1.97 -12.04 13.28
N PHE A 97 1.31 -13.18 13.46
CA PHE A 97 1.82 -14.25 14.30
C PHE A 97 1.66 -15.61 13.63
N GLY A 98 2.49 -16.54 14.06
CA GLY A 98 2.54 -17.89 13.50
C GLY A 98 3.75 -18.66 13.98
N GLN A 99 4.47 -19.23 13.03
CA GLN A 99 5.53 -20.21 13.21
C GLN A 99 6.85 -19.75 12.59
N THR A 100 7.94 -20.42 12.95
CA THR A 100 9.32 -20.15 12.48
C THR A 100 9.73 -21.00 11.28
N ASP A 101 8.90 -21.94 10.83
CA ASP A 101 9.19 -22.85 9.74
C ASP A 101 8.20 -22.74 8.57
N GLU A 102 8.51 -23.44 7.49
CA GLU A 102 7.72 -23.43 6.25
C GLU A 102 6.57 -24.46 6.27
N THR A 103 6.26 -25.08 7.42
CA THR A 103 5.21 -26.12 7.52
C THR A 103 3.78 -25.56 7.51
N GLY A 104 3.66 -24.22 7.53
CA GLY A 104 2.39 -23.50 7.52
C GLY A 104 1.94 -23.05 8.92
N ASN A 105 0.99 -22.12 8.96
CA ASN A 105 0.57 -21.50 10.21
C ASN A 105 -0.33 -22.42 11.03
N LEU A 106 0.20 -22.90 12.16
CA LEU A 106 -0.49 -23.79 13.11
C LEU A 106 -1.52 -23.06 14.00
N PHE A 107 -1.54 -21.73 13.95
CA PHE A 107 -2.37 -20.88 14.82
C PHE A 107 -3.59 -20.29 14.11
N LEU A 108 -3.91 -20.74 12.89
CA LEU A 108 -5.05 -20.21 12.11
C LEU A 108 -6.39 -20.32 12.87
N LEU A 109 -6.59 -21.37 13.66
CA LEU A 109 -7.80 -21.56 14.48
C LEU A 109 -7.79 -20.78 15.81
N LEU A 110 -6.76 -19.98 16.07
CA LEU A 110 -6.55 -19.23 17.31
C LEU A 110 -6.46 -17.70 17.05
N GLY A 111 -7.17 -17.20 16.03
CA GLY A 111 -7.19 -15.77 15.64
C GLY A 111 -6.56 -15.47 14.28
N GLY A 112 -6.18 -16.48 13.50
CA GLY A 112 -5.63 -16.29 12.15
C GLY A 112 -4.17 -15.83 12.13
N PRO A 113 -3.63 -15.38 10.99
CA PRO A 113 -2.23 -14.96 10.94
C PRO A 113 -2.01 -13.51 11.43
N GLN A 114 -3.06 -12.79 11.81
CA GLN A 114 -3.00 -11.39 12.21
C GLN A 114 -3.89 -11.11 13.42
N LEU A 115 -3.27 -10.52 14.44
CA LEU A 115 -3.88 -10.28 15.74
C LEU A 115 -4.94 -9.18 15.68
N GLN A 116 -6.19 -9.48 16.02
CA GLN A 116 -7.25 -8.51 16.22
C GLN A 116 -7.17 -7.88 17.63
N ASN A 117 -6.25 -6.93 17.79
CA ASN A 117 -5.88 -6.37 19.10
C ASN A 117 -6.86 -5.32 19.67
N ARG A 118 -8.00 -5.07 19.02
CA ARG A 118 -9.09 -4.22 19.51
C ARG A 118 -10.41 -4.97 19.45
N ALA A 119 -11.38 -4.49 20.22
CA ALA A 119 -12.72 -5.07 20.26
C ALA A 119 -13.77 -3.98 20.49
N ILE A 120 -15.00 -4.25 20.04
CA ILE A 120 -16.17 -3.42 20.37
C ILE A 120 -16.58 -3.63 21.84
N PRO A 121 -17.37 -2.73 22.45
CA PRO A 121 -17.81 -2.89 23.83
C PRO A 121 -18.50 -4.24 24.07
N GLY A 122 -18.11 -4.94 25.14
CA GLY A 122 -18.64 -6.25 25.51
C GLY A 122 -17.84 -7.45 24.98
N TYR A 123 -16.80 -7.21 24.17
CA TYR A 123 -15.92 -8.25 23.65
C TYR A 123 -14.48 -8.07 24.15
N THR A 124 -13.73 -9.17 24.14
CA THR A 124 -12.33 -9.21 24.56
C THR A 124 -11.44 -9.18 23.31
N PRO A 125 -10.47 -8.25 23.22
CA PRO A 125 -9.48 -8.28 22.14
C PRO A 125 -8.67 -9.57 22.14
N GLU A 126 -8.19 -9.97 20.96
CA GLU A 126 -7.33 -11.13 20.85
C GLU A 126 -5.99 -10.91 21.56
N ALA A 127 -5.39 -12.01 22.00
CA ALA A 127 -4.03 -12.06 22.50
C ALA A 127 -3.21 -13.04 21.66
N ILE A 128 -1.90 -12.82 21.57
CA ILE A 128 -1.00 -13.72 20.87
C ILE A 128 -1.10 -15.11 21.53
N PRO A 129 -1.41 -16.17 20.77
CA PRO A 129 -1.52 -17.51 21.33
C PRO A 129 -0.23 -17.96 22.01
N PRO A 130 -0.29 -18.69 23.14
CA PRO A 130 0.89 -19.24 23.78
C PRO A 130 1.72 -20.08 22.79
N GLY A 131 3.01 -19.77 22.68
CA GLY A 131 3.94 -20.47 21.79
C GLY A 131 4.00 -19.93 20.36
N ALA A 132 3.15 -18.98 19.97
CA ALA A 132 3.25 -18.32 18.66
C ALA A 132 4.42 -17.32 18.65
N THR A 133 5.18 -17.32 17.56
CA THR A 133 6.09 -16.22 17.25
C THR A 133 5.33 -15.12 16.54
N PHE A 134 5.88 -13.90 16.54
CA PHE A 134 5.21 -12.75 15.94
C PHE A 134 6.18 -11.73 15.39
N SER A 135 5.71 -10.99 14.40
CA SER A 135 6.39 -9.86 13.79
C SER A 135 5.48 -8.64 13.79
N LYS A 136 6.10 -7.45 13.81
CA LYS A 136 5.41 -6.16 13.86
C LYS A 136 5.64 -5.42 12.55
N PHE A 137 4.55 -5.09 11.86
CA PHE A 137 4.60 -4.43 10.57
C PHE A 137 3.93 -3.07 10.59
N THR A 138 4.69 -2.04 10.25
CA THR A 138 4.12 -0.73 9.93
C THR A 138 3.46 -0.80 8.55
N PRO A 139 2.19 -0.35 8.40
CA PRO A 139 1.50 -0.28 7.13
C PRO A 139 2.35 0.44 6.07
N PRO A 140 2.51 -0.11 4.85
CA PRO A 140 3.28 0.53 3.78
C PRO A 140 2.53 1.73 3.19
N ALA A 141 3.23 2.52 2.37
CA ALA A 141 2.57 3.52 1.53
C ALA A 141 1.88 2.84 0.33
N ASN A 142 0.79 3.44 -0.16
CA ASN A 142 -0.07 2.86 -1.20
C ASN A 142 0.14 3.46 -2.60
N THR A 143 1.12 4.34 -2.76
CA THR A 143 1.40 5.02 -4.02
C THR A 143 2.06 4.11 -5.05
N GLY A 144 1.59 4.19 -6.30
CA GLY A 144 2.20 3.53 -7.45
C GLY A 144 2.10 2.00 -7.44
N LEU A 145 1.25 1.40 -6.59
CA LEU A 145 1.19 -0.05 -6.44
C LEU A 145 0.72 -0.79 -7.70
N GLY A 146 -0.12 -0.16 -8.54
CA GLY A 146 -0.50 -0.77 -9.83
C GLY A 146 0.66 -0.96 -10.80
N PHE A 147 1.70 -0.13 -10.72
CA PHE A 147 2.93 -0.35 -11.50
C PHE A 147 3.69 -1.57 -10.98
N ILE A 148 3.77 -1.73 -9.65
CA ILE A 148 4.40 -2.91 -9.02
C ILE A 148 3.64 -4.20 -9.33
N GLU A 149 2.30 -4.17 -9.29
CA GLU A 149 1.45 -5.34 -9.61
C GLU A 149 1.75 -5.89 -11.02
N LEU A 150 2.03 -4.99 -11.97
CA LEU A 150 2.21 -5.31 -13.39
C LEU A 150 3.66 -5.64 -13.79
N VAL A 151 4.61 -5.68 -12.85
CA VAL A 151 5.96 -6.20 -13.14
C VAL A 151 5.84 -7.69 -13.47
N SER A 152 6.40 -8.09 -14.62
CA SER A 152 6.29 -9.48 -15.08
C SER A 152 7.09 -10.42 -14.18
N ASP A 153 6.63 -11.66 -14.02
CA ASP A 153 7.38 -12.66 -13.26
C ASP A 153 8.76 -12.91 -13.89
N MET A 154 8.86 -12.78 -15.22
CA MET A 154 10.13 -12.97 -15.92
C MET A 154 11.14 -11.85 -15.61
N ASP A 155 10.69 -10.61 -15.47
CA ASP A 155 11.56 -9.49 -15.07
C ASP A 155 12.03 -9.65 -13.61
N ILE A 156 11.15 -10.10 -12.71
CA ILE A 156 11.53 -10.40 -11.31
C ILE A 156 12.56 -11.54 -11.27
N LEU A 157 12.30 -12.62 -11.99
CA LEU A 157 13.20 -13.78 -12.06
C LEU A 157 14.55 -13.46 -12.70
N ALA A 158 14.60 -12.52 -13.64
CA ALA A 158 15.85 -12.07 -14.25
C ALA A 158 16.77 -11.34 -13.26
N MET A 159 16.24 -10.82 -12.15
CA MET A 159 17.01 -10.20 -11.07
C MET A 159 17.35 -11.17 -9.94
N ALA A 160 16.81 -12.39 -9.94
CA ALA A 160 17.02 -13.36 -8.88
C ALA A 160 18.42 -14.00 -8.97
N ASP A 161 19.11 -14.05 -7.84
CA ASP A 161 20.42 -14.70 -7.69
C ASP A 161 20.45 -15.55 -6.40
N PRO A 162 19.76 -16.70 -6.38
CA PRO A 162 19.63 -17.52 -5.16
C PRO A 162 20.96 -18.06 -4.63
N CYS A 163 21.99 -18.13 -5.48
CA CYS A 163 23.26 -18.77 -5.16
C CYS A 163 24.45 -17.79 -5.16
N ASP A 164 24.19 -16.48 -5.21
CA ASP A 164 25.23 -15.42 -5.34
C ASP A 164 26.25 -15.79 -6.44
N THR A 165 25.74 -16.12 -7.63
CA THR A 165 26.55 -16.65 -8.74
C THR A 165 27.56 -15.62 -9.25
N ASN A 166 27.31 -14.34 -9.00
CA ASN A 166 28.20 -13.24 -9.37
C ASN A 166 29.23 -12.90 -8.27
N ASN A 167 29.13 -13.51 -7.08
CA ASN A 167 29.99 -13.31 -5.90
C ASN A 167 30.06 -11.84 -5.42
N ASP A 168 28.94 -11.10 -5.48
CA ASP A 168 28.84 -9.76 -4.91
C ASP A 168 28.32 -9.75 -3.46
N GLY A 169 28.07 -10.94 -2.90
CA GLY A 169 27.62 -11.14 -1.53
C GLY A 169 26.12 -10.93 -1.34
N ILE A 170 25.36 -10.77 -2.44
CA ILE A 170 23.92 -10.51 -2.42
C ILE A 170 23.20 -11.70 -3.04
N SER A 171 22.22 -12.22 -2.29
CA SER A 171 21.31 -13.25 -2.80
C SER A 171 19.88 -12.74 -2.77
N GLY A 172 19.14 -13.01 -3.85
CA GLY A 172 17.77 -12.54 -4.00
C GLY A 172 16.87 -13.65 -4.54
N VAL A 173 15.74 -13.91 -3.87
CA VAL A 173 14.77 -14.94 -4.28
C VAL A 173 13.32 -14.42 -4.26
N PRO A 174 12.46 -14.84 -5.19
CA PRO A 174 11.03 -14.56 -5.09
C PRO A 174 10.37 -15.43 -4.00
N ASN A 175 9.34 -14.91 -3.32
CA ASN A 175 8.46 -15.73 -2.49
C ASN A 175 7.41 -16.42 -3.36
N TYR A 176 7.24 -17.73 -3.19
CA TYR A 176 6.22 -18.50 -3.90
C TYR A 176 5.04 -18.83 -2.98
N ILE A 177 3.84 -18.41 -3.37
CA ILE A 177 2.62 -18.55 -2.57
C ILE A 177 1.52 -19.32 -3.32
N ASP A 178 0.59 -19.88 -2.57
CA ASP A 178 -0.67 -20.39 -3.11
C ASP A 178 -1.62 -19.23 -3.40
N LEU A 179 -2.37 -19.32 -4.51
CA LEU A 179 -3.39 -18.34 -4.83
C LEU A 179 -4.71 -18.71 -4.14
N PRO A 180 -5.45 -17.72 -3.60
CA PRO A 180 -6.81 -17.97 -3.16
C PRO A 180 -7.71 -18.30 -4.36
N ALA A 181 -8.78 -19.05 -4.13
CA ALA A 181 -9.62 -19.62 -5.20
C ALA A 181 -10.23 -18.56 -6.15
N TYR A 182 -10.46 -17.35 -5.67
CA TYR A 182 -11.00 -16.25 -6.48
C TYR A 182 -9.94 -15.55 -7.35
N GLN A 183 -8.65 -15.81 -7.12
CA GLN A 183 -7.56 -15.12 -7.80
C GLN A 183 -7.13 -15.90 -9.04
N ALA A 184 -7.45 -15.35 -10.21
CA ALA A 184 -6.86 -15.82 -11.45
C ALA A 184 -5.38 -15.41 -11.54
N PRO A 185 -4.48 -16.28 -12.03
CA PRO A 185 -3.11 -15.89 -12.35
C PRO A 185 -3.07 -14.77 -13.40
N PHE A 186 -2.07 -13.89 -13.30
CA PHE A 186 -1.73 -12.96 -14.37
C PHE A 186 -1.31 -13.73 -15.63
N PHE A 187 -1.55 -13.13 -16.81
CA PHE A 187 -1.18 -13.76 -18.09
C PHE A 187 0.34 -13.93 -18.27
N PHE A 188 1.14 -13.18 -17.51
CA PHE A 188 2.60 -13.25 -17.47
C PHE A 188 3.14 -14.07 -16.28
N ALA A 189 2.28 -14.79 -15.57
CA ALA A 189 2.67 -15.54 -14.39
C ALA A 189 3.57 -16.74 -14.73
N VAL A 190 4.62 -16.94 -13.94
CA VAL A 190 5.51 -18.10 -14.00
C VAL A 190 5.31 -18.92 -12.73
N THR A 191 4.88 -20.17 -12.90
CA THR A 191 4.59 -21.06 -11.78
C THR A 191 5.78 -21.93 -11.41
N LYS A 192 5.97 -22.17 -10.10
CA LYS A 192 6.91 -23.17 -9.59
C LYS A 192 6.17 -24.12 -8.65
N GLY A 193 6.02 -25.39 -9.04
CA GLY A 193 5.32 -26.39 -8.22
C GLY A 193 3.85 -26.03 -7.93
N GLY A 194 3.15 -25.37 -8.87
CA GLY A 194 1.77 -24.90 -8.69
C GLY A 194 1.64 -23.61 -7.86
N LYS A 195 2.75 -23.05 -7.37
CA LYS A 195 2.79 -21.77 -6.64
C LYS A 195 3.20 -20.61 -7.55
N TYR A 196 2.90 -19.39 -7.11
CA TYR A 196 3.03 -18.15 -7.88
C TYR A 196 3.86 -17.11 -7.11
N ILE A 197 4.53 -16.21 -7.83
CA ILE A 197 5.36 -15.16 -7.21
C ILE A 197 4.47 -14.13 -6.51
N GLY A 198 4.65 -13.96 -5.20
CA GLY A 198 4.02 -12.88 -4.45
C GLY A 198 4.78 -11.54 -4.58
N ARG A 199 4.09 -10.42 -4.37
CA ARG A 199 4.58 -9.06 -4.65
C ARG A 199 4.42 -8.09 -3.48
N PHE A 200 3.35 -8.26 -2.70
CA PHE A 200 2.94 -7.32 -1.66
C PHE A 200 3.21 -7.87 -0.26
N GLY A 201 3.22 -6.95 0.72
CA GLY A 201 3.67 -7.25 2.08
C GLY A 201 5.18 -7.17 2.24
N LYS A 202 5.63 -7.33 3.50
CA LYS A 202 7.06 -7.28 3.88
C LYS A 202 7.83 -8.53 3.46
N LYS A 203 7.15 -9.66 3.37
CA LYS A 203 7.70 -10.94 2.94
C LYS A 203 7.13 -11.40 1.59
N ALA A 204 6.59 -10.48 0.79
CA ALA A 204 6.02 -10.79 -0.54
C ALA A 204 4.92 -11.88 -0.50
N SER A 205 4.10 -11.93 0.56
CA SER A 205 3.14 -13.01 0.81
C SER A 205 1.79 -12.85 0.10
N THR A 206 1.63 -11.81 -0.71
CA THR A 206 0.37 -11.51 -1.41
C THR A 206 0.60 -11.25 -2.90
N TYR A 207 -0.24 -11.84 -3.75
CA TYR A 207 -0.07 -11.88 -5.20
C TYR A 207 -0.46 -10.59 -5.93
N SER A 208 -1.61 -10.03 -5.55
CA SER A 208 -2.29 -8.95 -6.27
C SER A 208 -2.85 -7.90 -5.31
N LEU A 209 -3.25 -6.75 -5.85
CA LEU A 209 -3.97 -5.73 -5.09
C LEU A 209 -5.36 -6.18 -4.68
N LEU A 210 -6.00 -7.07 -5.45
CA LEU A 210 -7.25 -7.70 -5.05
C LEU A 210 -7.06 -8.55 -3.78
N GLN A 211 -6.09 -9.46 -3.79
CA GLN A 211 -5.81 -10.30 -2.62
C GLN A 211 -5.40 -9.44 -1.42
N GLN A 212 -4.58 -8.39 -1.62
CA GLN A 212 -4.19 -7.48 -0.54
C GLN A 212 -5.41 -6.76 0.05
N THR A 213 -6.32 -6.29 -0.79
CA THR A 213 -7.54 -5.58 -0.36
C THR A 213 -8.48 -6.50 0.41
N VAL A 214 -8.73 -7.71 -0.11
CA VAL A 214 -9.57 -8.72 0.55
C VAL A 214 -8.96 -9.13 1.89
N ASN A 215 -7.64 -9.34 1.94
CA ASN A 215 -6.95 -9.65 3.17
C ASN A 215 -7.05 -8.49 4.17
N ALA A 216 -6.89 -7.23 3.74
CA ALA A 216 -6.98 -6.08 4.64
C ALA A 216 -8.39 -5.91 5.22
N TYR A 217 -9.45 -6.01 4.41
CA TYR A 217 -10.82 -5.98 4.93
C TYR A 217 -11.03 -7.07 6.00
N ASN A 218 -10.59 -8.30 5.74
CA ASN A 218 -10.84 -9.41 6.65
C ASN A 218 -9.91 -9.42 7.88
N GLN A 219 -8.60 -9.32 7.66
CA GLN A 219 -7.58 -9.48 8.70
C GLN A 219 -7.21 -8.18 9.41
N ASP A 220 -7.49 -6.99 8.86
CA ASP A 220 -7.21 -5.73 9.54
C ASP A 220 -8.50 -5.17 10.17
N MET A 221 -9.65 -5.43 9.55
CA MET A 221 -10.91 -4.78 9.92
C MET A 221 -12.03 -5.74 10.35
N GLY A 222 -11.81 -7.06 10.23
CA GLY A 222 -12.81 -8.08 10.57
C GLY A 222 -14.00 -8.13 9.60
N ILE A 223 -13.89 -7.50 8.43
CA ILE A 223 -14.97 -7.35 7.45
C ILE A 223 -14.95 -8.50 6.44
N THR A 224 -16.08 -9.17 6.27
CA THR A 224 -16.23 -10.28 5.33
C THR A 224 -16.71 -9.83 3.95
N SER A 225 -16.38 -10.61 2.92
CA SER A 225 -16.74 -10.34 1.54
C SER A 225 -17.07 -11.64 0.79
N THR A 226 -17.59 -11.55 -0.43
CA THR A 226 -17.80 -12.74 -1.27
C THR A 226 -16.50 -13.46 -1.60
N PHE A 227 -15.38 -12.74 -1.65
CA PHE A 227 -14.04 -13.30 -1.89
C PHE A 227 -13.48 -14.02 -0.67
N ASN A 228 -13.84 -13.57 0.54
CA ASN A 228 -13.47 -14.22 1.79
C ASN A 228 -14.62 -14.08 2.81
N PRO A 229 -15.53 -15.08 2.85
CA PRO A 229 -16.69 -15.04 3.73
C PRO A 229 -16.37 -15.45 5.17
N HIS A 230 -15.13 -15.86 5.44
CA HIS A 230 -14.71 -16.37 6.74
C HIS A 230 -14.58 -15.23 7.76
N ASP A 231 -15.43 -15.23 8.78
CA ASP A 231 -15.34 -14.32 9.91
C ASP A 231 -14.19 -14.74 10.84
N VAL A 232 -13.24 -13.82 11.05
CA VAL A 232 -12.02 -14.07 11.85
C VAL A 232 -12.32 -14.29 13.33
N TYR A 233 -13.47 -13.82 13.82
CA TYR A 233 -13.86 -13.99 15.22
C TYR A 233 -14.56 -15.33 15.47
N SER A 234 -15.63 -15.63 14.72
CA SER A 234 -16.42 -16.85 14.92
C SER A 234 -15.85 -18.09 14.23
N GLY A 235 -14.95 -17.91 13.26
CA GLY A 235 -14.42 -18.99 12.42
C GLY A 235 -15.44 -19.58 11.44
N MET A 236 -16.60 -18.93 11.26
CA MET A 236 -17.67 -19.38 10.38
C MET A 236 -17.74 -18.52 9.13
N ASN A 237 -18.37 -19.04 8.07
CA ASN A 237 -18.73 -18.22 6.93
C ASN A 237 -19.99 -17.40 7.25
N VAL A 238 -19.95 -16.10 6.99
CA VAL A 238 -21.08 -15.17 7.17
C VAL A 238 -21.38 -14.42 5.87
N ASP A 239 -22.51 -13.73 5.85
CA ASP A 239 -22.89 -12.90 4.71
C ASP A 239 -21.91 -11.72 4.54
N PRO A 240 -21.59 -11.33 3.29
CA PRO A 240 -20.61 -10.28 3.03
C PRO A 240 -21.07 -8.93 3.57
N GLU A 241 -20.19 -8.28 4.33
CA GLU A 241 -20.41 -6.95 4.92
C GLU A 241 -19.93 -5.82 4.00
N VAL A 242 -19.03 -6.13 3.06
CA VAL A 242 -18.59 -5.22 2.00
C VAL A 242 -18.98 -5.76 0.63
N SER A 243 -19.46 -4.86 -0.24
CA SER A 243 -19.88 -5.24 -1.60
C SER A 243 -18.69 -5.48 -2.53
N ASP A 244 -18.86 -6.38 -3.50
CA ASP A 244 -17.88 -6.63 -4.57
C ASP A 244 -17.55 -5.34 -5.35
N LYS A 245 -18.55 -4.47 -5.51
CA LYS A 245 -18.38 -3.17 -6.15
C LYS A 245 -17.44 -2.28 -5.36
N THR A 246 -17.59 -2.20 -4.04
CA THR A 246 -16.71 -1.43 -3.17
C THR A 246 -15.28 -1.96 -3.26
N ILE A 247 -15.09 -3.28 -3.17
CA ILE A 247 -13.77 -3.91 -3.34
C ILE A 247 -13.18 -3.57 -4.72
N ALA A 248 -13.96 -3.68 -5.79
CA ALA A 248 -13.49 -3.37 -7.14
C ALA A 248 -13.13 -1.88 -7.31
N ASP A 249 -13.89 -0.97 -6.70
CA ASP A 249 -13.60 0.47 -6.70
C ASP A 249 -12.28 0.74 -5.90
N VAL A 250 -12.08 0.14 -4.72
CA VAL A 250 -10.82 0.26 -3.92
C VAL A 250 -9.61 -0.34 -4.64
N VAL A 251 -9.73 -1.53 -5.23
CA VAL A 251 -8.65 -2.16 -6.00
C VAL A 251 -8.27 -1.29 -7.20
N PHE A 252 -9.25 -0.70 -7.88
CA PHE A 252 -8.99 0.22 -8.98
C PHE A 252 -8.28 1.48 -8.50
N TYR A 253 -8.71 2.05 -7.37
CA TYR A 253 -8.04 3.18 -6.71
C TYR A 253 -6.57 2.86 -6.42
N LEU A 254 -6.27 1.75 -5.74
CA LEU A 254 -4.89 1.34 -5.44
C LEU A 254 -4.05 1.06 -6.70
N ARG A 255 -4.66 0.54 -7.77
CA ARG A 255 -4.00 0.34 -9.06
C ARG A 255 -3.63 1.66 -9.74
N THR A 256 -4.45 2.69 -9.55
CA THR A 256 -4.36 3.93 -10.30
C THR A 256 -3.94 5.13 -9.47
N LEU A 257 -3.57 4.93 -8.21
CA LEU A 257 -2.81 5.88 -7.41
C LEU A 257 -1.47 6.18 -8.06
N LYS A 258 -1.17 7.48 -8.22
CA LYS A 258 0.05 7.93 -8.91
C LYS A 258 1.31 7.49 -8.17
N THR A 259 2.41 7.44 -8.91
CA THR A 259 3.75 7.32 -8.31
C THR A 259 4.14 8.65 -7.68
N PRO A 260 4.89 8.67 -6.56
CA PRO A 260 5.43 9.92 -6.02
C PRO A 260 6.29 10.65 -7.06
N ILE A 261 6.12 11.96 -7.18
CA ILE A 261 6.90 12.79 -8.12
C ILE A 261 8.28 13.06 -7.51
N GLN A 262 9.34 12.88 -8.30
CA GLN A 262 10.69 13.23 -7.86
C GLN A 262 10.80 14.75 -7.69
N ARG A 263 11.20 15.16 -6.49
CA ARG A 263 11.46 16.58 -6.17
C ARG A 263 12.87 16.98 -6.62
N ASP A 264 13.01 18.22 -7.04
CA ASP A 264 14.29 18.87 -7.32
C ASP A 264 15.23 18.08 -8.24
N ALA A 265 14.70 17.41 -9.28
CA ALA A 265 15.45 16.49 -10.14
C ALA A 265 16.73 17.11 -10.77
N GLU A 266 16.75 18.42 -10.99
CA GLU A 266 17.90 19.14 -11.54
C GLU A 266 18.96 19.54 -10.50
N ASN A 267 18.69 19.35 -9.21
CA ASN A 267 19.61 19.68 -8.13
C ASN A 267 20.88 18.80 -8.18
N SER A 268 22.05 19.44 -8.19
CA SER A 268 23.34 18.75 -8.29
C SER A 268 23.62 17.78 -7.14
N ILE A 269 23.17 18.10 -5.92
CA ILE A 269 23.33 17.24 -4.74
C ILE A 269 22.52 15.95 -4.91
N ILE A 270 21.32 16.03 -5.48
CA ILE A 270 20.46 14.86 -5.72
C ILE A 270 21.09 13.95 -6.78
N LYS A 271 21.60 14.53 -7.88
CA LYS A 271 22.32 13.77 -8.92
C LYS A 271 23.58 13.10 -8.36
N GLN A 272 24.33 13.80 -7.49
CA GLN A 272 25.48 13.22 -6.79
C GLN A 272 25.06 12.07 -5.85
N GLY A 273 23.96 12.22 -5.11
CA GLY A 273 23.40 11.18 -4.27
C GLY A 273 23.03 9.91 -5.05
N GLN A 274 22.42 10.04 -6.23
CA GLN A 274 22.12 8.92 -7.12
C GLN A 274 23.41 8.20 -7.60
N THR A 275 24.48 8.96 -7.81
CA THR A 275 25.79 8.41 -8.20
C THR A 275 26.39 7.60 -7.06
N ILE A 276 26.41 8.17 -5.85
CA ILE A 276 26.88 7.49 -4.64
C ILE A 276 26.07 6.21 -4.38
N PHE A 277 24.74 6.28 -4.50
CA PHE A 277 23.84 5.13 -4.32
C PHE A 277 24.24 3.93 -5.18
N SER A 278 24.66 4.18 -6.42
CA SER A 278 25.13 3.14 -7.34
C SER A 278 26.57 2.71 -7.02
N GLN A 279 27.45 3.64 -6.62
CA GLN A 279 28.84 3.35 -6.28
C GLN A 279 28.99 2.48 -5.03
N ILE A 280 28.07 2.61 -4.07
CA ILE A 280 28.05 1.77 -2.86
C ILE A 280 27.15 0.53 -3.02
N SER A 281 26.76 0.20 -4.24
CA SER A 281 25.99 -1.00 -4.61
C SER A 281 24.57 -1.09 -4.03
N CYS A 282 23.96 0.01 -3.55
CA CYS A 282 22.55 -0.05 -3.10
C CYS A 282 21.61 -0.47 -4.23
N ASN A 283 21.95 -0.11 -5.48
CA ASN A 283 21.18 -0.43 -6.68
C ASN A 283 21.16 -1.93 -7.04
N LYS A 284 21.92 -2.78 -6.33
CA LYS A 284 21.92 -4.23 -6.54
C LYS A 284 20.62 -4.88 -6.08
N CYS A 285 20.06 -4.45 -4.95
CA CYS A 285 18.71 -4.83 -4.52
C CYS A 285 17.68 -3.76 -4.91
N HIS A 286 18.04 -2.49 -4.80
CA HIS A 286 17.15 -1.36 -5.10
C HIS A 286 17.24 -0.92 -6.56
N VAL A 287 16.82 -1.80 -7.46
CA VAL A 287 16.89 -1.60 -8.91
C VAL A 287 16.08 -0.35 -9.33
N PRO A 288 16.73 0.68 -9.93
CA PRO A 288 16.10 1.99 -10.13
C PRO A 288 14.89 1.97 -11.06
N GLU A 289 14.97 1.28 -12.20
CA GLU A 289 13.98 1.31 -13.28
C GLU A 289 13.35 -0.07 -13.45
N LEU A 290 12.01 -0.12 -13.46
CA LEU A 290 11.24 -1.30 -13.87
C LEU A 290 10.27 -0.91 -14.99
N LYS A 291 9.67 -1.94 -15.62
CA LYS A 291 8.67 -1.77 -16.66
C LYS A 291 7.43 -2.61 -16.36
N THR A 292 6.25 -2.04 -16.58
CA THR A 292 5.00 -2.77 -16.49
C THR A 292 4.76 -3.61 -17.75
N SER A 293 4.06 -4.72 -17.56
CA SER A 293 3.47 -5.52 -18.64
C SER A 293 2.30 -4.77 -19.30
N SER A 294 1.68 -5.38 -20.32
CA SER A 294 0.45 -4.84 -20.89
C SER A 294 -0.70 -4.84 -19.87
N SER A 295 -1.58 -3.84 -19.97
CA SER A 295 -2.73 -3.67 -19.08
C SER A 295 -3.94 -3.14 -19.84
N SER A 296 -5.14 -3.48 -19.37
CA SER A 296 -6.39 -2.87 -19.85
C SER A 296 -6.53 -1.41 -19.41
N ILE A 297 -5.86 -1.01 -18.34
CA ILE A 297 -5.77 0.38 -17.88
C ILE A 297 -4.65 1.04 -18.69
N SER A 298 -5.01 1.79 -19.73
CA SER A 298 -4.06 2.30 -20.73
C SER A 298 -2.88 3.08 -20.11
N PRO A 299 -3.08 3.96 -19.11
CA PRO A 299 -1.96 4.66 -18.47
C PRO A 299 -0.95 3.76 -17.73
N LEU A 300 -1.30 2.51 -17.39
CA LEU A 300 -0.40 1.56 -16.75
C LEU A 300 0.31 0.64 -17.75
N SER A 301 -0.14 0.55 -19.01
CA SER A 301 0.37 -0.43 -19.95
C SER A 301 1.75 -0.07 -20.50
N ASN A 302 2.71 -1.00 -20.40
CA ASN A 302 4.07 -0.87 -20.98
C ASN A 302 4.82 0.40 -20.54
N LYS A 303 4.67 0.81 -19.28
CA LYS A 303 5.27 2.01 -18.72
C LYS A 303 6.56 1.70 -17.98
N LYS A 304 7.58 2.52 -18.22
CA LYS A 304 8.75 2.60 -17.36
C LYS A 304 8.40 3.41 -16.12
N PHE A 305 8.91 2.99 -14.98
CA PHE A 305 8.75 3.68 -13.70
C PHE A 305 9.96 3.42 -12.82
N TYR A 306 10.11 4.23 -11.76
CA TYR A 306 11.34 4.28 -10.96
C TYR A 306 11.12 3.94 -9.48
N PRO A 307 10.90 2.67 -9.12
CA PRO A 307 10.51 2.30 -7.76
C PRO A 307 11.70 2.01 -6.84
N TYR A 308 12.91 1.79 -7.37
CA TYR A 308 14.10 1.42 -6.60
C TYR A 308 13.89 0.15 -5.76
N THR A 309 13.54 -0.95 -6.44
CA THR A 309 13.29 -2.28 -5.85
C THR A 309 13.40 -3.36 -6.91
N ASP A 310 13.88 -4.53 -6.54
CA ASP A 310 13.84 -5.77 -7.33
C ASP A 310 12.65 -6.67 -7.00
N LEU A 311 11.85 -6.33 -5.98
CA LEU A 311 10.74 -7.13 -5.43
C LEU A 311 11.13 -8.51 -4.87
N LEU A 312 12.44 -8.79 -4.71
CA LEU A 312 12.95 -10.04 -4.19
C LEU A 312 13.09 -10.01 -2.67
N LEU A 313 13.11 -11.20 -2.08
CA LEU A 313 13.52 -11.43 -0.70
C LEU A 313 15.05 -11.52 -0.60
N HIS A 314 15.60 -10.86 0.40
CA HIS A 314 17.03 -10.90 0.73
C HIS A 314 17.21 -11.29 2.19
N ASP A 315 18.25 -12.06 2.49
CA ASP A 315 18.69 -12.32 3.86
C ASP A 315 19.28 -11.03 4.44
N MET A 316 18.60 -10.46 5.43
CA MET A 316 19.02 -9.20 6.08
C MET A 316 19.82 -9.44 7.36
N GLY A 317 20.20 -10.70 7.62
CA GLY A 317 21.00 -11.13 8.75
C GLY A 317 20.23 -11.24 10.06
N ALA A 318 20.91 -11.78 11.09
CA ALA A 318 20.31 -12.12 12.38
C ALA A 318 19.67 -10.94 13.13
N SER A 319 20.07 -9.69 12.86
CA SER A 319 19.46 -8.50 13.47
C SER A 319 18.07 -8.17 12.93
N LEU A 320 17.71 -8.73 11.78
CA LEU A 320 16.39 -8.63 11.17
C LEU A 320 15.70 -9.99 11.07
N ASP A 321 16.12 -10.97 11.85
CA ASP A 321 15.37 -12.21 12.04
C ASP A 321 14.14 -11.96 12.92
N ASP A 322 12.95 -11.98 12.31
CA ASP A 322 11.69 -11.73 13.04
C ASP A 322 11.06 -12.99 13.63
N ASN A 323 11.75 -14.14 13.56
CA ASN A 323 11.24 -15.44 13.98
C ASN A 323 9.87 -15.80 13.37
N TYR A 324 9.52 -15.25 12.21
CA TYR A 324 8.22 -15.45 11.58
C TYR A 324 8.35 -15.77 10.08
N THR A 325 7.76 -16.88 9.66
CA THR A 325 7.81 -17.36 8.27
C THR A 325 6.47 -17.11 7.56
N GLU A 326 6.52 -16.57 6.34
CA GLU A 326 5.33 -16.38 5.49
C GLU A 326 5.51 -17.02 4.11
N GLY A 327 4.81 -18.14 3.87
CA GLY A 327 5.03 -18.93 2.66
C GLY A 327 6.41 -19.58 2.69
N THR A 328 7.23 -19.31 1.67
CA THR A 328 8.64 -19.75 1.65
C THR A 328 9.61 -18.67 2.12
N ALA A 329 9.11 -17.51 2.56
CA ALA A 329 9.95 -16.43 3.07
C ALA A 329 10.38 -16.75 4.50
N LYS A 330 11.68 -16.97 4.68
CA LYS A 330 12.26 -17.30 5.99
C LYS A 330 12.20 -16.12 6.95
N THR A 331 12.53 -16.39 8.21
CA THR A 331 12.44 -15.43 9.32
C THR A 331 13.35 -14.20 9.13
N TYR A 332 14.54 -14.39 8.57
CA TYR A 332 15.52 -13.32 8.27
C TYR A 332 15.38 -12.71 6.87
N GLU A 333 14.42 -13.19 6.07
CA GLU A 333 14.22 -12.73 4.69
C GLU A 333 13.19 -11.60 4.63
N TRP A 334 13.53 -10.56 3.86
CA TRP A 334 12.69 -9.38 3.66
C TRP A 334 12.65 -8.97 2.20
N ARG A 335 11.45 -8.61 1.75
CA ARG A 335 11.27 -8.08 0.41
C ARG A 335 11.86 -6.67 0.36
N THR A 336 12.65 -6.38 -0.67
CA THR A 336 13.12 -5.03 -0.96
C THR A 336 11.94 -4.06 -1.14
N PRO A 337 11.70 -3.11 -0.22
CA PRO A 337 10.62 -2.14 -0.41
C PRO A 337 10.98 -1.14 -1.51
N ALA A 338 9.98 -0.63 -2.24
CA ALA A 338 10.19 0.50 -3.14
C ALA A 338 10.64 1.73 -2.32
N LEU A 339 11.70 2.42 -2.77
CA LEU A 339 12.25 3.60 -2.08
C LEU A 339 11.63 4.92 -2.54
N TRP A 340 10.73 4.90 -3.53
CA TRP A 340 10.01 6.09 -3.94
C TRP A 340 9.18 6.69 -2.79
N GLY A 341 9.01 8.00 -2.77
CA GLY A 341 8.20 8.68 -1.74
C GLY A 341 8.77 8.66 -0.31
N LEU A 342 9.92 8.03 -0.04
CA LEU A 342 10.50 7.97 1.32
C LEU A 342 10.72 9.35 1.94
N GLY A 343 11.15 10.33 1.13
CA GLY A 343 11.36 11.71 1.59
C GLY A 343 10.08 12.45 2.01
N LEU A 344 8.89 11.96 1.64
CA LEU A 344 7.60 12.55 1.99
C LEU A 344 6.98 11.91 3.25
N SER A 345 7.42 10.71 3.61
CA SER A 345 6.88 9.93 4.73
C SER A 345 6.82 10.75 6.05
N PRO A 346 7.85 11.50 6.48
CA PRO A 346 7.76 12.30 7.70
C PRO A 346 6.76 13.46 7.62
N LYS A 347 6.61 14.10 6.46
CA LYS A 347 5.72 15.25 6.27
C LYS A 347 4.26 14.83 6.31
N ILE A 348 3.93 13.75 5.62
CA ILE A 348 2.56 13.21 5.53
C ILE A 348 2.14 12.63 6.88
N THR A 349 3.03 11.90 7.54
CA THR A 349 2.81 11.38 8.89
C THR A 349 2.57 12.50 9.91
N ARG A 350 3.31 13.62 9.84
CA ARG A 350 3.09 14.77 10.75
C ARG A 350 1.80 15.52 10.44
N ARG A 351 1.45 15.65 9.16
CA ARG A 351 0.25 16.38 8.73
C ARG A 351 -1.03 15.66 9.11
N SER A 352 -1.04 14.33 9.03
CA SER A 352 -2.17 13.51 9.50
C SER A 352 -2.37 13.59 11.02
N ILE A 353 -1.29 13.74 11.81
CA ILE A 353 -1.40 13.97 13.26
C ILE A 353 -2.04 15.34 13.56
N LEU A 354 -1.69 16.38 12.80
CA LEU A 354 -2.19 17.74 13.04
C LEU A 354 -3.64 17.97 12.57
N LEU A 355 -4.12 17.21 11.58
CA LEU A 355 -5.51 17.29 11.10
C LEU A 355 -6.49 16.48 11.95
N ASN A 356 -6.00 15.55 12.78
CA ASN A 356 -6.79 14.70 13.66
C ASN A 356 -6.68 15.10 15.16
N ALA A 357 -6.12 16.29 15.45
CA ALA A 357 -5.92 16.81 16.82
C ALA A 357 -6.87 17.97 17.16
#